data_AF-X0WF09-F1
#
_entry.id   AF-X0WF09-F1
#
_cell.length_a   1.000
_cell.length_b   1.000
_cell.length_c   1.000
_cell.angle_alpha   90.00
_cell.angle_beta   90.00
_cell.angle_gamma   90.00
#
_symmetry.space_group_name_H-M   'P 1'
#
loop_
_entity.id
_entity.type
_entity.pdbx_description
1 polymer ?
#
loop_
_entity_poly.entity_id
_entity_poly.type
_entity_poly.pdbx_seq_one_letter_code
_entity_poly.pdbx_strand_id
1 'polypeptide(L)'
;MLAGTIGAGQPDTAAHLLKHPGLQLLGNRFFSFNTVVRVNQIETSRTVAHGEDESSIHSEKEAREFRQTVEKGWPGAQITWALSWLALKDDRPNYRELKKLVVSYHKEYGDEITFLPGGYFANMYNTRQQVNRDLHDGLQMVSELVGGGYRPKSVIAGFLSAENLRFLAAEEGIHVCQGNIWSQYAIDNGDGEGSISYPYYPSREHFCKPAQGKE
;
A
#
# COMPACT_ATOMS: atom_id res chain seq x y z
N MET A 1 -14.10 47.33 0.71
CA MET A 1 -13.25 47.09 -0.49
C MET A 1 -11.81 47.23 -0.03
N LEU A 2 -10.90 46.27 -0.12
CA LEU A 2 -10.75 45.13 -1.02
C LEU A 2 -10.43 43.83 -0.26
N ALA A 3 -10.91 42.72 -0.83
CA ALA A 3 -10.56 41.36 -0.47
C ALA A 3 -9.15 41.01 -0.98
N GLY A 4 -8.34 40.38 -0.13
CA GLY A 4 -7.08 39.73 -0.54
C GLY A 4 -7.36 38.31 -0.99
N THR A 5 -7.05 38.02 -2.25
CA THR A 5 -7.11 36.69 -2.87
C THR A 5 -6.02 35.79 -2.31
N ILE A 6 -6.44 34.65 -1.78
CA ILE A 6 -5.58 33.56 -1.30
C ILE A 6 -5.09 32.81 -2.55
N GLY A 7 -3.77 32.60 -2.64
CA GLY A 7 -3.13 31.94 -3.77
C GLY A 7 -3.67 30.52 -3.99
N ALA A 8 -4.00 30.22 -5.25
CA ALA A 8 -4.34 28.88 -5.70
C ALA A 8 -3.12 27.95 -5.49
N GLY A 9 -3.28 26.94 -4.63
CA GLY A 9 -2.33 25.84 -4.49
C GLY A 9 -2.13 25.12 -5.83
N GLN A 10 -0.90 24.70 -6.09
CA GLN A 10 -0.55 23.93 -7.29
C GLN A 10 -1.45 22.68 -7.38
N PRO A 11 -2.01 22.37 -8.57
CA PRO A 11 -2.80 21.17 -8.76
C PRO A 11 -1.92 19.93 -8.55
N ASP A 12 -2.44 19.03 -7.72
CA ASP A 12 -1.87 17.73 -7.39
C ASP A 12 -1.47 17.00 -8.69
N THR A 13 -0.16 16.82 -8.88
CA THR A 13 0.44 16.40 -10.15
C THR A 13 0.04 15.00 -10.58
N ALA A 14 -0.70 14.24 -9.78
CA ALA A 14 -1.24 12.93 -10.15
C ALA A 14 -2.67 12.96 -10.74
N ALA A 15 -3.37 14.11 -10.73
CA ALA A 15 -4.76 14.18 -11.18
C ALA A 15 -4.94 13.83 -12.67
N HIS A 16 -3.92 14.08 -13.49
CA HIS A 16 -3.93 13.76 -14.93
C HIS A 16 -3.81 12.27 -15.26
N LEU A 17 -3.49 11.42 -14.28
CA LEU A 17 -3.36 9.96 -14.46
C LEU A 17 -4.68 9.20 -14.20
N LEU A 18 -5.73 9.89 -13.74
CA LEU A 18 -7.05 9.30 -13.56
C LEU A 18 -7.71 9.15 -14.93
N LYS A 19 -7.72 7.93 -15.48
CA LYS A 19 -8.34 7.62 -16.78
C LYS A 19 -9.85 7.91 -16.84
N HIS A 20 -10.51 8.12 -15.69
CA HIS A 20 -11.95 8.33 -15.60
C HIS A 20 -12.32 9.56 -14.74
N PRO A 21 -12.07 10.79 -15.22
CA PRO A 21 -12.55 11.99 -14.54
C PRO A 21 -14.09 11.94 -14.48
N GLY A 22 -14.65 11.92 -13.26
CA GLY A 22 -16.10 11.86 -13.01
C GLY A 22 -16.66 10.50 -12.57
N LEU A 23 -15.82 9.47 -12.43
CA LEU A 23 -16.24 8.19 -11.86
C LEU A 23 -16.76 8.36 -10.43
N GLN A 24 -18.00 7.93 -10.19
CA GLN A 24 -18.65 8.00 -8.88
C GLN A 24 -18.60 6.64 -8.18
N LEU A 25 -18.52 6.65 -6.85
CA LEU A 25 -18.60 5.40 -6.08
C LEU A 25 -19.96 4.71 -6.27
N LEU A 26 -21.06 5.47 -6.18
CA LEU A 26 -22.40 4.91 -6.28
C LEU A 26 -22.76 4.56 -7.73
N GLY A 27 -23.40 3.42 -7.91
CA GLY A 27 -23.85 2.93 -9.22
C GLY A 27 -22.77 2.21 -10.05
N ASN A 28 -21.55 2.08 -9.52
CA ASN A 28 -20.43 1.44 -10.21
C ASN A 28 -19.98 0.15 -9.49
N ARG A 29 -19.19 -0.66 -10.21
CA ARG A 29 -18.54 -1.86 -9.67
C ARG A 29 -17.04 -1.60 -9.65
N PHE A 30 -16.41 -1.95 -8.53
CA PHE A 30 -14.99 -1.77 -8.33
C PHE A 30 -14.35 -3.10 -8.01
N PHE A 31 -13.18 -3.32 -8.60
CA PHE A 31 -12.29 -4.39 -8.22
C PHE A 31 -10.93 -3.73 -7.96
N SER A 32 -10.41 -3.83 -6.74
CA SER A 32 -9.08 -3.36 -6.40
C SER A 32 -8.15 -4.55 -6.32
N PHE A 33 -7.24 -4.67 -7.27
CA PHE A 33 -6.29 -5.77 -7.35
C PHE A 33 -4.91 -5.29 -6.94
N ASN A 34 -4.30 -5.99 -6.00
CA ASN A 34 -2.95 -5.73 -5.55
C ASN A 34 -2.09 -6.99 -5.66
N THR A 35 -0.79 -6.78 -5.80
CA THR A 35 0.21 -7.84 -5.80
C THR A 35 1.37 -7.44 -4.90
N VAL A 36 2.06 -8.43 -4.35
CA VAL A 36 3.16 -8.22 -3.41
C VAL A 36 4.49 -8.59 -4.04
N VAL A 37 5.51 -7.82 -3.70
CA VAL A 37 6.90 -8.13 -3.98
C VAL A 37 7.62 -8.20 -2.64
N ARG A 38 8.12 -9.40 -2.32
CA ARG A 38 8.82 -9.68 -1.06
C ARG A 38 10.05 -10.54 -1.33
N VAL A 39 10.89 -10.71 -0.31
CA VAL A 39 12.07 -11.59 -0.35
C VAL A 39 11.78 -12.91 0.33
N ASN A 40 11.12 -12.90 1.48
CA ASN A 40 10.80 -14.10 2.23
C ASN A 40 9.30 -14.26 2.37
N GLN A 41 8.86 -15.50 2.58
CA GLN A 41 7.45 -15.83 2.74
C GLN A 41 6.77 -15.02 3.86
N ILE A 42 7.45 -14.84 5.00
CA ILE A 42 6.94 -14.09 6.15
C ILE A 42 8.01 -13.10 6.63
N GLU A 43 7.80 -11.80 6.42
CA GLU A 43 8.76 -10.75 6.81
C GLU A 43 8.20 -9.91 7.95
N THR A 44 8.38 -10.36 9.20
CA THR A 44 7.71 -9.75 10.35
C THR A 44 8.25 -8.39 10.76
N SER A 45 9.49 -8.06 10.38
CA SER A 45 10.13 -6.76 10.65
C SER A 45 11.22 -6.45 9.63
N ARG A 46 11.94 -5.33 9.80
CA ARG A 46 13.09 -4.94 8.97
C ARG A 46 14.21 -5.99 8.90
N THR A 47 14.34 -6.81 9.95
CA THR A 47 15.51 -7.68 10.15
C THR A 47 15.13 -9.12 10.51
N VAL A 48 13.84 -9.42 10.63
CA VAL A 48 13.36 -10.75 10.99
C VAL A 48 12.41 -11.23 9.91
N ALA A 49 12.69 -12.42 9.41
CA ALA A 49 11.86 -13.14 8.47
C ALA A 49 11.81 -14.63 8.84
N HIS A 50 10.78 -15.31 8.38
CA HIS A 50 10.53 -16.73 8.59
C HIS A 50 10.04 -17.38 7.29
N GLY A 51 10.14 -18.71 7.22
CA GLY A 51 9.78 -19.48 6.04
C GLY A 51 10.88 -19.46 4.98
N GLU A 52 10.47 -19.64 3.73
CA GLU A 52 11.38 -19.78 2.59
C GLU A 52 11.83 -18.43 2.02
N ASP A 53 13.05 -18.43 1.46
CA ASP A 53 13.52 -17.37 0.56
C ASP A 53 12.82 -17.52 -0.80
N GLU A 54 12.00 -16.55 -1.16
CA GLU A 54 11.21 -16.51 -2.39
C GLU A 54 11.91 -15.67 -3.48
N SER A 55 13.16 -15.25 -3.30
CA SER A 55 13.86 -14.41 -4.26
C SER A 55 14.04 -15.04 -5.64
N SER A 56 14.08 -16.37 -5.71
CA SER A 56 14.18 -17.10 -6.97
C SER A 56 12.93 -16.99 -7.85
N ILE A 57 11.77 -16.67 -7.27
CA ILE A 57 10.49 -16.53 -7.96
C ILE A 57 10.07 -15.06 -8.16
N HIS A 58 10.88 -14.12 -7.68
CA HIS A 58 10.67 -12.68 -7.87
C HIS A 58 11.69 -12.14 -8.88
N SER A 59 11.30 -12.05 -10.16
CA SER A 59 12.12 -11.40 -11.18
C SER A 59 11.30 -10.52 -12.13
N GLU A 60 12.00 -9.74 -12.95
CA GLU A 60 11.40 -8.94 -14.02
C GLU A 60 10.52 -9.79 -14.94
N LYS A 61 10.94 -11.02 -15.24
CA LYS A 61 10.22 -11.91 -16.16
C LYS A 61 8.83 -12.26 -15.62
N GLU A 62 8.76 -12.74 -14.37
CA GLU A 62 7.50 -13.13 -13.75
C GLU A 62 6.60 -11.91 -13.53
N ALA A 63 7.15 -10.76 -13.10
CA ALA A 63 6.40 -9.51 -12.96
C ALA A 63 5.80 -9.04 -14.29
N ARG A 64 6.56 -9.18 -15.39
CA ARG A 64 6.09 -8.85 -16.74
C ARG A 64 4.96 -9.76 -17.19
N GLU A 65 5.13 -11.07 -17.04
CA GLU A 65 4.13 -12.05 -17.44
C GLU A 65 2.83 -11.86 -16.64
N PHE A 66 2.95 -11.59 -15.34
CA PHE A 66 1.82 -11.24 -14.48
C PHE A 66 1.10 -9.98 -14.98
N ARG A 67 1.81 -8.86 -15.17
CA ARG A 67 1.17 -7.59 -15.57
C ARG A 67 0.56 -7.65 -16.97
N GLN A 68 1.20 -8.36 -17.90
CA GLN A 68 0.66 -8.58 -19.25
C GLN A 68 -0.60 -9.44 -19.22
N THR A 69 -0.66 -10.43 -18.33
CA THR A 69 -1.86 -11.25 -18.12
C THR A 69 -3.01 -10.41 -17.58
N VAL A 70 -2.74 -9.52 -16.60
CA VAL A 70 -3.72 -8.55 -16.11
C VAL A 70 -4.21 -7.67 -17.26
N GLU A 71 -3.32 -7.09 -18.08
CA GLU A 71 -3.73 -6.23 -19.20
C GLU A 71 -4.59 -6.97 -20.22
N LYS A 72 -4.26 -8.23 -20.50
CA LYS A 72 -5.02 -9.05 -21.46
C LYS A 72 -6.41 -9.40 -20.93
N GLY A 73 -6.54 -9.71 -19.65
CA GLY A 73 -7.80 -10.07 -19.01
C GLY A 73 -8.66 -8.88 -18.59
N TRP A 74 -8.01 -7.74 -18.30
CA TRP A 74 -8.62 -6.51 -17.84
C TRP A 74 -7.89 -5.30 -18.45
N PRO A 75 -8.15 -4.98 -19.74
CA PRO A 75 -7.46 -3.90 -20.43
C PRO A 75 -7.65 -2.54 -19.75
N GLY A 76 -6.54 -1.81 -19.62
CA GLY A 76 -6.49 -0.49 -19.02
C GLY A 76 -6.53 -0.47 -17.49
N ALA A 77 -6.57 -1.62 -16.83
CA ALA A 77 -6.59 -1.73 -15.36
C ALA A 77 -5.41 -1.00 -14.71
N GLN A 78 -5.69 -0.45 -13.52
CA GLN A 78 -4.68 0.09 -12.61
C GLN A 78 -4.64 -0.83 -11.40
N ILE A 79 -3.47 -1.38 -11.10
CA ILE A 79 -3.26 -2.28 -9.97
C ILE A 79 -2.28 -1.68 -8.96
N THR A 80 -2.24 -2.22 -7.75
CA THR A 80 -1.31 -1.78 -6.69
C THR A 80 -0.18 -2.79 -6.51
N TRP A 81 1.07 -2.34 -6.63
CA TRP A 81 2.27 -3.10 -6.30
C TRP A 81 2.73 -2.73 -4.89
N ALA A 82 2.66 -3.68 -3.96
CA ALA A 82 3.09 -3.48 -2.58
C ALA A 82 4.46 -4.13 -2.36
N LEU A 83 5.49 -3.32 -2.10
CA LEU A 83 6.85 -3.79 -1.89
C LEU A 83 7.15 -3.89 -0.40
N SER A 84 7.69 -5.02 0.02
CA SER A 84 8.15 -5.21 1.40
C SER A 84 9.42 -4.41 1.68
N TRP A 85 9.78 -4.28 2.97
CA TRP A 85 11.02 -3.63 3.38
C TRP A 85 12.25 -4.27 2.74
N LEU A 86 12.31 -5.62 2.77
CA LEU A 86 13.44 -6.33 2.20
C LEU A 86 13.49 -6.18 0.69
N ALA A 87 12.35 -6.25 -0.03
CA ALA A 87 12.32 -6.05 -1.47
C ALA A 87 12.75 -4.62 -1.90
N LEU A 88 12.36 -3.60 -1.13
CA LEU A 88 12.80 -2.22 -1.37
C LEU A 88 14.32 -2.09 -1.25
N LYS A 89 14.92 -2.75 -0.25
CA LYS A 89 16.36 -2.71 0.01
C LYS A 89 17.19 -3.73 -0.76
N ASP A 90 16.56 -4.64 -1.49
CA ASP A 90 17.28 -5.71 -2.18
C ASP A 90 17.98 -5.18 -3.44
N ASP A 91 19.30 -5.35 -3.49
CA ASP A 91 20.15 -4.89 -4.59
C ASP A 91 20.58 -6.01 -5.55
N ARG A 92 20.06 -7.23 -5.37
CA ARG A 92 20.29 -8.32 -6.33
C ARG A 92 19.72 -7.95 -7.71
N PRO A 93 20.33 -8.42 -8.81
CA PRO A 93 19.92 -8.02 -10.16
C PRO A 93 18.43 -8.21 -10.46
N ASN A 94 17.85 -9.32 -9.99
CA ASN A 94 16.42 -9.62 -10.18
C ASN A 94 15.51 -8.55 -9.54
N TYR A 95 15.80 -8.09 -8.32
CA TYR A 95 15.00 -7.05 -7.66
C TYR A 95 15.24 -5.66 -8.26
N ARG A 96 16.46 -5.36 -8.68
CA ARG A 96 16.77 -4.08 -9.34
C ARG A 96 15.99 -3.92 -10.64
N GLU A 97 15.99 -4.94 -11.49
CA GLU A 97 15.25 -4.89 -12.76
C GLU A 97 13.73 -4.98 -12.54
N LEU A 98 13.26 -5.80 -11.59
CA LEU A 98 11.84 -5.85 -11.21
C LEU A 98 11.36 -4.47 -10.74
N LYS A 99 12.08 -3.79 -9.84
CA LYS A 99 11.70 -2.46 -9.34
C LYS A 99 11.63 -1.43 -10.46
N LYS A 100 12.59 -1.42 -11.40
CA LYS A 100 12.54 -0.54 -12.58
C LYS A 100 11.31 -0.81 -13.44
N LEU A 101 10.97 -2.09 -13.65
CA LEU A 101 9.80 -2.49 -14.42
C LEU A 101 8.51 -2.00 -13.74
N VAL A 102 8.36 -2.22 -12.43
CA VAL A 102 7.20 -1.76 -11.66
C VAL A 102 7.06 -0.23 -11.74
N VAL A 103 8.16 0.53 -11.60
CA VAL A 103 8.14 1.99 -11.79
C VAL A 103 7.71 2.39 -13.21
N SER A 104 8.10 1.62 -14.24
CA SER A 104 7.63 1.87 -15.61
C SER A 104 6.11 1.66 -15.75
N TYR A 105 5.52 0.72 -15.02
CA TYR A 105 4.08 0.48 -15.02
C TYR A 105 3.26 1.59 -14.35
N HIS A 106 3.84 2.31 -13.39
CA HIS A 106 3.22 3.54 -12.91
C HIS A 106 3.06 4.56 -14.05
N LYS A 107 4.08 4.72 -14.90
CA LYS A 107 4.05 5.67 -16.04
C LYS A 107 3.15 5.18 -17.18
N GLU A 108 3.18 3.88 -17.47
CA GLU A 108 2.48 3.28 -18.61
C GLU A 108 0.99 3.07 -18.31
N TYR A 109 0.67 2.48 -17.16
CA TYR A 109 -0.69 2.07 -16.81
C TYR A 109 -1.35 2.99 -15.79
N GLY A 110 -0.56 3.69 -14.98
CA GLY A 110 -1.02 4.39 -13.79
C GLY A 110 -1.12 3.48 -12.57
N ASP A 111 -0.39 2.35 -12.56
CA ASP A 111 -0.34 1.45 -11.41
C ASP A 111 0.14 2.21 -10.15
N GLU A 112 -0.42 1.86 -9.00
CA GLU A 112 0.02 2.38 -7.70
C GLU A 112 1.20 1.55 -7.19
N ILE A 113 2.17 2.18 -6.54
CA ILE A 113 3.33 1.52 -5.92
C ILE A 113 3.34 1.96 -4.46
N THR A 114 3.25 1.00 -3.55
CA THR A 114 3.16 1.31 -2.11
C THR A 114 4.01 0.36 -1.28
N PHE A 115 4.00 0.59 0.03
CA PHE A 115 4.75 -0.15 1.01
C PHE A 115 3.92 -1.26 1.67
N LEU A 116 4.55 -2.41 1.90
CA LEU A 116 4.04 -3.53 2.68
C LEU A 116 4.82 -3.65 4.01
N PRO A 117 4.35 -3.05 5.11
CA PRO A 117 5.00 -3.18 6.41
C PRO A 117 4.81 -4.59 6.96
N GLY A 118 5.92 -5.21 7.37
CA GLY A 118 5.88 -6.45 8.15
C GLY A 118 5.20 -7.65 7.48
N GLY A 119 5.13 -7.67 6.14
CA GLY A 119 4.60 -8.81 5.38
C GLY A 119 3.21 -9.25 5.85
N TYR A 120 2.33 -8.27 6.09
CA TYR A 120 0.98 -8.38 6.69
C TYR A 120 0.91 -8.37 8.23
N PHE A 121 2.01 -8.61 8.95
CA PHE A 121 2.00 -8.90 10.39
C PHE A 121 2.72 -7.86 11.25
N ALA A 122 2.93 -6.64 10.74
CA ALA A 122 3.73 -5.60 11.40
C ALA A 122 3.38 -5.40 12.88
N ASN A 123 2.09 -5.28 13.21
CA ASN A 123 1.62 -5.04 14.58
C ASN A 123 1.62 -6.28 15.50
N MET A 124 1.80 -7.48 14.97
CA MET A 124 1.92 -8.69 15.81
C MET A 124 3.33 -8.83 16.37
N TYR A 125 4.34 -8.34 15.65
CA TYR A 125 5.75 -8.55 15.99
C TYR A 125 6.48 -7.26 16.40
N ASN A 126 5.86 -6.09 16.24
CA ASN A 126 6.49 -4.81 16.52
C ASN A 126 5.61 -3.88 17.35
N THR A 127 6.26 -2.97 18.08
CA THR A 127 5.56 -1.88 18.77
C THR A 127 4.96 -0.90 17.77
N ARG A 128 3.89 -0.20 18.15
CA ARG A 128 3.24 0.80 17.30
C ARG A 128 4.21 1.91 16.91
N GLN A 129 5.12 2.29 17.79
CA GLN A 129 6.17 3.29 17.50
C GLN A 129 7.16 2.77 16.45
N GLN A 130 7.56 1.50 16.52
CA GLN A 130 8.39 0.90 15.47
C GLN A 130 7.64 0.86 14.14
N VAL A 131 6.37 0.44 14.14
CA VAL A 131 5.56 0.41 12.91
C VAL A 131 5.41 1.79 12.30
N ASN A 132 5.24 2.87 13.07
CA ASN A 132 5.23 4.24 12.52
C ASN A 132 6.54 4.59 11.82
N ARG A 133 7.70 4.24 12.42
CA ARG A 133 9.00 4.45 11.77
C ARG A 133 9.14 3.64 10.49
N ASP A 134 8.66 2.40 10.49
CA ASP A 134 8.71 1.52 9.32
C ASP A 134 7.83 2.06 8.19
N LEU A 135 6.64 2.55 8.53
CA LEU A 135 5.76 3.23 7.58
C LEU A 135 6.44 4.46 6.99
N HIS A 136 6.97 5.36 7.82
CA HIS A 136 7.64 6.57 7.36
C HIS A 136 8.80 6.26 6.40
N ASP A 137 9.75 5.47 6.87
CA ASP A 137 10.96 5.14 6.11
C ASP A 137 10.62 4.33 4.84
N GLY A 138 9.67 3.39 4.94
CA GLY A 138 9.20 2.56 3.82
C GLY A 138 8.53 3.38 2.73
N LEU A 139 7.64 4.30 3.12
CA LEU A 139 6.96 5.23 2.21
C LEU A 139 7.94 6.21 1.57
N GLN A 140 8.96 6.66 2.31
CA GLN A 140 10.03 7.47 1.77
C GLN A 140 10.82 6.70 0.70
N MET A 141 11.22 5.46 0.97
CA MET A 141 11.91 4.61 -0.02
C MET A 141 11.06 4.40 -1.29
N VAL A 142 9.75 4.20 -1.15
CA VAL A 142 8.82 4.13 -2.30
C VAL A 142 8.81 5.45 -3.08
N SER A 143 8.74 6.59 -2.38
CA SER A 143 8.73 7.91 -3.00
C SER A 143 10.03 8.17 -3.79
N GLU A 144 11.18 7.79 -3.21
CA GLU A 144 12.49 7.90 -3.85
C GLU A 144 12.64 6.96 -5.05
N LEU A 145 12.12 5.72 -4.94
CA LEU A 145 12.16 4.73 -6.01
C LEU A 145 11.38 5.21 -7.24
N VAL A 146 10.18 5.77 -7.05
CA VAL A 146 9.34 6.24 -8.17
C VAL A 146 9.82 7.61 -8.68
N GLY A 147 10.26 8.48 -7.77
CA GLY A 147 10.74 9.83 -8.06
C GLY A 147 9.62 10.82 -8.40
N GLY A 148 10.01 12.04 -8.79
CA GLY A 148 9.05 13.07 -9.24
C GLY A 148 8.08 13.58 -8.17
N GLY A 149 8.42 13.42 -6.88
CA GLY A 149 7.53 13.79 -5.77
C GLY A 149 6.38 12.82 -5.55
N TYR A 150 6.45 11.61 -6.13
CA TYR A 150 5.45 10.57 -5.97
C TYR A 150 5.16 10.27 -4.49
N ARG A 151 3.87 10.11 -4.17
CA ARG A 151 3.40 9.49 -2.92
C ARG A 151 2.25 8.54 -3.22
N PRO A 152 2.21 7.36 -2.58
CA PRO A 152 1.07 6.45 -2.71
C PRO A 152 -0.17 7.03 -2.03
N LYS A 153 -1.35 6.62 -2.50
CA LYS A 153 -2.65 6.99 -1.94
C LYS A 153 -3.13 5.98 -0.91
N SER A 154 -2.62 4.75 -0.97
CA SER A 154 -2.96 3.67 -0.05
C SER A 154 -1.73 2.93 0.49
N VAL A 155 -1.88 2.22 1.61
CA VAL A 155 -0.91 1.24 2.13
C VAL A 155 -1.55 -0.14 2.17
N ILE A 156 -0.77 -1.20 1.90
CA ILE A 156 -1.20 -2.60 2.05
C ILE A 156 -0.49 -3.17 3.27
N ALA A 157 -1.18 -3.35 4.39
CA ALA A 157 -0.55 -3.66 5.68
C ALA A 157 -0.99 -5.00 6.29
N GLY A 158 -2.06 -5.63 5.83
CA GLY A 158 -2.65 -6.79 6.51
C GLY A 158 -3.33 -6.37 7.79
N PHE A 159 -2.56 -6.31 8.88
CA PHE A 159 -3.00 -5.88 10.20
C PHE A 159 -2.32 -4.57 10.60
N LEU A 160 -3.09 -3.49 10.71
CA LEU A 160 -2.58 -2.19 11.15
C LEU A 160 -3.39 -1.64 12.32
N SER A 161 -2.72 -1.31 13.42
CA SER A 161 -3.39 -0.80 14.63
C SER A 161 -4.04 0.56 14.38
N ALA A 162 -5.07 0.89 15.16
CA ALA A 162 -5.74 2.20 15.09
C ALA A 162 -4.78 3.39 15.27
N GLU A 163 -3.74 3.23 16.10
CA GLU A 163 -2.71 4.25 16.31
C GLU A 163 -1.84 4.47 15.06
N ASN A 164 -1.50 3.39 14.37
CA ASN A 164 -0.72 3.43 13.12
C ASN A 164 -1.56 3.95 11.95
N LEU A 165 -2.85 3.61 11.89
CA LEU A 165 -3.79 4.18 10.93
C LEU A 165 -3.97 5.69 11.13
N ARG A 166 -4.03 6.14 12.39
CA ARG A 166 -4.02 7.58 12.73
C ARG A 166 -2.73 8.25 12.26
N PHE A 167 -1.58 7.61 12.48
CA PHE A 167 -0.29 8.12 12.02
C PHE A 167 -0.25 8.29 10.50
N LEU A 168 -0.72 7.29 9.73
CA LEU A 168 -0.83 7.42 8.28
C LEU A 168 -1.66 8.64 7.86
N ALA A 169 -2.82 8.82 8.48
CA ALA A 169 -3.72 9.91 8.13
C ALA A 169 -3.18 11.29 8.54
N ALA A 170 -2.59 11.42 9.73
CA ALA A 170 -2.19 12.70 10.31
C ALA A 170 -0.79 13.15 9.88
N GLU A 171 0.15 12.21 9.77
CA GLU A 171 1.57 12.52 9.56
C GLU A 171 2.01 12.22 8.11
N GLU A 172 1.50 11.15 7.50
CA GLU A 172 1.89 10.76 6.14
C GLU A 172 0.95 11.29 5.05
N GLY A 173 -0.21 11.84 5.44
CA GLY A 173 -1.26 12.31 4.53
C GLY A 173 -1.94 11.18 3.73
N ILE A 174 -1.85 9.94 4.21
CA ILE A 174 -2.40 8.74 3.55
C ILE A 174 -3.68 8.32 4.27
N HIS A 175 -4.80 8.32 3.55
CA HIS A 175 -6.13 8.11 4.13
C HIS A 175 -6.78 6.77 3.75
N VAL A 176 -6.05 5.89 3.06
CA VAL A 176 -6.52 4.57 2.67
C VAL A 176 -5.50 3.53 3.11
N CYS A 177 -5.96 2.44 3.72
CA CYS A 177 -5.12 1.32 4.09
C CYS A 177 -5.92 0.03 4.00
N GLN A 178 -5.37 -0.99 3.33
CA GLN A 178 -5.76 -2.37 3.62
C GLN A 178 -5.12 -2.73 4.96
N GLY A 179 -5.82 -2.42 6.05
CA GLY A 179 -5.34 -2.56 7.43
C GLY A 179 -6.06 -3.62 8.26
N ASN A 180 -6.95 -4.40 7.63
CA ASN A 180 -7.56 -5.59 8.21
C ASN A 180 -7.65 -6.74 7.20
N ILE A 181 -7.52 -7.98 7.67
CA ILE A 181 -7.87 -9.19 6.93
C ILE A 181 -9.18 -9.74 7.50
N TRP A 182 -10.27 -9.46 6.79
CA TRP A 182 -11.62 -9.76 7.28
C TRP A 182 -11.84 -11.26 7.53
N SER A 183 -12.49 -11.58 8.64
CA SER A 183 -12.82 -12.96 9.09
C SER A 183 -11.62 -13.88 9.33
N GLN A 184 -10.38 -13.38 9.26
CA GLN A 184 -9.22 -14.18 9.66
C GLN A 184 -9.30 -14.47 11.17
N TYR A 185 -9.28 -15.75 11.53
CA TYR A 185 -9.30 -16.20 12.92
C TYR A 185 -8.37 -17.41 13.06
N ALA A 186 -7.40 -17.34 13.99
CA ALA A 186 -6.45 -18.40 14.29
C ALA A 186 -5.60 -18.89 13.07
N ILE A 187 -5.36 -18.01 12.09
CA ILE A 187 -4.42 -18.25 10.99
C ILE A 187 -3.19 -17.39 11.22
N ASP A 188 -2.00 -17.99 11.12
CA ASP A 188 -0.70 -17.32 11.29
C ASP A 188 -0.59 -16.49 12.58
N ASN A 189 -1.29 -16.92 13.64
CA ASN A 189 -1.43 -16.24 14.93
C ASN A 189 -2.08 -14.84 14.88
N GLY A 190 -2.77 -14.54 13.77
CA GLY A 190 -3.52 -13.31 13.56
C GLY A 190 -5.02 -13.45 13.72
N ASP A 191 -5.66 -12.34 14.08
CA ASP A 191 -7.12 -12.23 14.20
C ASP A 191 -7.59 -10.86 13.71
N GLY A 192 -8.46 -10.89 12.69
CA GLY A 192 -9.12 -9.74 12.08
C GLY A 192 -10.64 -9.88 12.05
N GLU A 193 -11.17 -10.82 12.82
CA GLU A 193 -12.60 -11.04 13.01
C GLU A 193 -13.27 -9.81 13.68
N GLY A 194 -14.57 -9.66 13.46
CA GLY A 194 -15.39 -8.65 14.16
C GLY A 194 -15.47 -7.30 13.44
N SER A 195 -14.77 -7.11 12.33
CA SER A 195 -14.87 -5.89 11.52
C SER A 195 -15.97 -5.95 10.45
N ILE A 196 -16.31 -4.76 9.93
CA ILE A 196 -17.07 -4.63 8.68
C ILE A 196 -16.18 -5.07 7.50
N SER A 197 -16.75 -5.79 6.53
CA SER A 197 -16.03 -6.26 5.32
C SER A 197 -15.90 -5.20 4.22
N TYR A 198 -16.76 -4.19 4.23
CA TYR A 198 -16.72 -3.01 3.38
C TYR A 198 -15.92 -1.86 4.02
N PRO A 199 -15.48 -0.85 3.25
CA PRO A 199 -14.71 0.28 3.79
C PRO A 199 -15.43 1.00 4.95
N TYR A 200 -14.67 1.37 5.98
CA TYR A 200 -15.14 2.16 7.13
C TYR A 200 -14.00 3.01 7.68
N TYR A 201 -14.35 4.05 8.46
CA TYR A 201 -13.38 4.78 9.26
C TYR A 201 -13.20 4.06 10.60
N PRO A 202 -11.99 3.60 10.94
CA PRO A 202 -11.72 2.87 12.18
C PRO A 202 -11.74 3.82 13.39
N SER A 203 -12.19 3.30 14.53
CA SER A 203 -12.15 3.96 15.83
C SER A 203 -10.72 3.99 16.36
N ARG A 204 -10.40 5.02 17.15
CA ARG A 204 -9.13 5.09 17.89
C ARG A 204 -8.97 3.99 18.93
N GLU A 205 -10.07 3.39 19.38
CA GLU A 205 -10.05 2.30 20.36
C GLU A 205 -9.53 1.00 19.77
N HIS A 206 -9.95 0.66 18.55
CA HIS A 206 -9.59 -0.61 17.91
C HIS A 206 -9.78 -0.53 16.39
N PHE A 207 -8.86 -1.14 15.63
CA PHE A 207 -8.87 -1.08 14.17
C PHE A 207 -10.08 -1.77 13.55
N CYS A 208 -10.58 -2.87 14.13
CA CYS A 208 -11.84 -3.53 13.70
C CYS A 208 -13.12 -2.75 14.04
N LYS A 209 -13.07 -1.76 14.94
CA LYS A 209 -14.27 -1.05 15.42
C LYS A 209 -14.51 0.18 14.53
N PRO A 210 -15.72 0.37 13.97
CA PRO A 210 -16.06 1.62 13.30
C PRO A 210 -16.07 2.82 14.27
N ALA A 211 -15.57 3.97 13.84
CA ALA A 211 -15.66 5.21 14.59
C ALA A 211 -17.14 5.57 14.87
N GLN A 212 -17.45 5.94 16.11
CA GLN A 212 -18.82 6.27 16.55
C GLN A 212 -19.10 7.78 16.55
N GLY A 213 -18.07 8.61 16.33
CA GLY A 213 -18.14 10.05 16.40
C GLY A 213 -16.82 10.69 15.97
N LYS A 214 -16.67 11.99 16.26
CA LYS A 214 -15.46 12.75 15.92
C LYS A 214 -14.26 12.50 16.84
N GLU A 215 -14.49 11.85 17.98
CA GLU A 215 -13.49 11.65 19.05
C GLU A 215 -12.61 10.41 18.86
#